data_AF-A0A975U7C7-F1
#
_entry.id   AF-A0A975U7C7-F1
#
_cell.length_a   1.000
_cell.length_b   1.000
_cell.length_c   1.000
_cell.angle_alpha   90.00
_cell.angle_beta   90.00
_cell.angle_gamma   90.00
#
_symmetry.space_group_name_H-M   'P 1'
#
loop_
_entity.id
_entity.type
_entity.pdbx_description
1 polymer ?
#
loop_
_entity_poly.entity_id
_entity_poly.type
_entity_poly.pdbx_seq_one_letter_code
_entity_poly.pdbx_strand_id
1 'polypeptide(L)'
;MNALEKLPLHRSISANISGRDLFIGDVHGDFTLLIHALKMVHFDKYRDRVFAVGDLTDRGNDSWQCLTLAREKWFYPVLGNHESFILQRYDESPDRQSNWLLNGGEWWLQLSPAQQALAREIVVSQYSLTLSVAVGNKTIGVLHAEYPYFNWPPQAEFIDEELRHRMLWGRDDILRSSAQLIDNVDFVVCGHTPLDCPKIRKNKLFIDTGSGYEPNNFIPDPRLSVCEFHPNAIEIRSFNLHDEKRTEIELV
;
A
#
# COMPACT_ATOMS: atom_id res chain seq x y z
N MET A 1 22.58 -7.60 -10.13
CA MET A 1 21.61 -7.78 -9.04
C MET A 1 20.56 -6.70 -9.17
N ASN A 2 19.34 -7.11 -9.45
CA ASN A 2 18.17 -6.26 -9.58
C ASN A 2 17.91 -5.60 -8.21
N ALA A 3 17.69 -4.28 -8.15
CA ALA A 3 17.50 -3.59 -6.87
C ALA A 3 16.28 -4.12 -6.09
N LEU A 4 15.31 -4.70 -6.80
CA LEU A 4 14.16 -5.41 -6.21
C LEU A 4 14.56 -6.65 -5.40
N GLU A 5 15.65 -7.34 -5.76
CA GLU A 5 16.14 -8.52 -5.03
C GLU A 5 16.74 -8.15 -3.68
N LYS A 6 17.12 -6.87 -3.48
CA LYS A 6 17.69 -6.38 -2.22
C LYS A 6 16.64 -6.03 -1.19
N LEU A 7 15.37 -5.90 -1.59
CA LEU A 7 14.29 -5.61 -0.65
C LEU A 7 13.97 -6.84 0.19
N PRO A 8 13.78 -6.69 1.51
CA PRO A 8 13.25 -7.75 2.33
C PRO A 8 11.93 -8.25 1.76
N LEU A 9 11.81 -9.57 1.56
CA LEU A 9 10.55 -10.19 1.18
C LEU A 9 9.48 -9.94 2.25
N HIS A 10 9.87 -10.05 3.52
CA HIS A 10 8.96 -9.97 4.64
C HIS A 10 9.59 -9.25 5.82
N ARG A 11 8.78 -8.51 6.58
CA ARG A 11 9.13 -8.02 7.92
C ARG A 11 7.97 -8.26 8.87
N SER A 12 8.29 -8.55 10.12
CA SER A 12 7.30 -8.69 11.19
C SER A 12 7.37 -7.50 12.13
N ILE A 13 6.21 -6.94 12.45
CA ILE A 13 6.03 -5.78 13.29
C ILE A 13 5.24 -6.21 14.54
N SER A 14 5.85 -6.04 15.71
CA SER A 14 5.24 -6.42 16.98
C SER A 14 4.02 -5.55 17.31
N ALA A 15 3.20 -6.02 18.25
CA ALA A 15 1.99 -5.34 18.66
C ALA A 15 2.25 -3.91 19.15
N ASN A 16 1.38 -2.98 18.77
CA ASN A 16 1.34 -1.65 19.36
C ASN A 16 0.66 -1.74 20.73
N ILE A 17 1.39 -1.38 21.79
CA ILE A 17 0.85 -1.35 23.16
C ILE A 17 0.53 0.08 23.63
N SER A 18 0.76 1.09 22.79
CA SER A 18 0.69 2.51 23.15
C SER A 18 -0.34 3.31 22.37
N GLY A 19 -0.76 2.83 21.19
CA GLY A 19 -1.78 3.46 20.35
C GLY A 19 -2.40 2.47 19.37
N ARG A 20 -2.93 3.01 18.27
CA ARG A 20 -3.67 2.29 17.24
C ARG A 20 -2.80 1.96 16.04
N ASP A 21 -3.25 0.97 15.27
CA ASP A 21 -2.64 0.58 14.00
C ASP A 21 -3.63 0.86 12.86
N LEU A 22 -3.27 1.79 11.99
CA LEU A 22 -4.09 2.22 10.86
C LEU A 22 -3.51 1.64 9.57
N PHE A 23 -4.35 1.04 8.74
CA PHE A 23 -3.96 0.51 7.43
C PHE A 23 -4.55 1.41 6.36
N ILE A 24 -3.74 1.88 5.41
CA ILE A 24 -4.20 2.82 4.38
C ILE A 24 -4.03 2.25 2.97
N GLY A 25 -4.98 2.59 2.11
CA GLY A 25 -4.93 2.29 0.68
C GLY A 25 -3.84 3.08 -0.06
N ASP A 26 -3.79 2.89 -1.37
CA ASP A 26 -2.92 3.60 -2.31
C ASP A 26 -3.13 5.11 -2.14
N VAL A 27 -2.03 5.88 -2.12
CA VAL A 27 -2.06 7.33 -1.84
C VAL A 27 -1.86 8.13 -3.12
N HIS A 28 -1.00 7.64 -4.02
CA HIS A 28 -0.71 8.22 -5.32
C HIS A 28 -0.47 9.74 -5.29
N GLY A 29 0.50 10.18 -4.49
CA GLY A 29 0.89 11.57 -4.43
C GLY A 29 -0.17 12.53 -3.87
N ASP A 30 -1.30 12.05 -3.34
CA ASP A 30 -2.31 12.88 -2.68
C ASP A 30 -1.99 13.08 -1.20
N PHE A 31 -0.89 13.78 -0.94
CA PHE A 31 -0.42 14.06 0.42
C PHE A 31 -1.47 14.85 1.22
N THR A 32 -2.16 15.78 0.58
CA THR A 32 -3.17 16.62 1.22
C THR A 32 -4.33 15.75 1.74
N LEU A 33 -4.84 14.83 0.93
CA LEU A 33 -5.89 13.91 1.36
C LEU A 33 -5.42 12.96 2.46
N LEU A 34 -4.19 12.45 2.39
CA LEU A 34 -3.62 11.62 3.45
C LEU A 34 -3.58 12.35 4.79
N ILE A 35 -3.04 13.57 4.82
CA ILE A 35 -3.00 14.36 6.06
C ILE A 35 -4.40 14.72 6.56
N HIS A 36 -5.33 15.00 5.64
CA HIS A 36 -6.74 15.21 5.98
C HIS A 36 -7.35 13.98 6.65
N ALA A 37 -7.21 12.79 6.04
CA ALA A 37 -7.72 11.53 6.57
C ALA A 37 -7.15 11.23 7.96
N LEU A 38 -5.82 11.36 8.14
CA LEU A 38 -5.15 11.17 9.43
C LEU A 38 -5.69 12.14 10.50
N LYS A 39 -5.96 13.40 10.14
CA LYS A 39 -6.58 14.37 11.05
C LYS A 39 -8.01 13.96 11.44
N MET A 40 -8.81 13.48 10.49
CA MET A 40 -10.20 13.07 10.71
C MET A 40 -10.35 11.81 11.56
N VAL A 41 -9.31 10.95 11.58
CA VAL A 41 -9.22 9.79 12.49
C VAL A 41 -8.49 10.10 13.80
N HIS A 42 -8.17 11.38 14.05
CA HIS A 42 -7.44 11.86 15.23
C HIS A 42 -6.11 11.14 15.44
N PHE A 43 -5.36 10.89 14.36
CA PHE A 43 -4.08 10.21 14.39
C PHE A 43 -3.07 10.91 15.32
N ASP A 44 -2.43 10.14 16.19
CA ASP A 44 -1.33 10.60 17.05
C ASP A 44 -0.01 9.96 16.62
N LYS A 45 0.86 10.71 15.94
CA LYS A 45 2.16 10.24 15.44
C LYS A 45 3.14 9.72 16.51
N TYR A 46 2.87 9.98 17.80
CA TYR A 46 3.70 9.49 18.90
C TYR A 46 3.23 8.16 19.48
N ARG A 47 2.02 7.72 19.12
CA ARG A 47 1.36 6.54 19.69
C ARG A 47 0.85 5.58 18.63
N ASP A 48 0.26 6.12 17.58
CA ASP A 48 -0.35 5.40 16.48
C ASP A 48 0.69 5.08 15.39
N ARG A 49 0.40 4.05 14.59
CA ARG A 49 1.20 3.64 13.42
C ARG A 49 0.33 3.56 12.18
N VAL A 50 0.93 3.79 11.03
CA VAL A 50 0.32 3.69 9.71
C VAL A 50 1.02 2.63 8.88
N PHE A 51 0.26 1.70 8.32
CA PHE A 51 0.70 0.65 7.42
C PHE A 51 0.10 0.90 6.04
N ALA A 52 0.93 1.29 5.08
CA ALA A 52 0.47 1.60 3.72
C ALA A 52 0.64 0.40 2.80
N VAL A 53 -0.36 0.14 1.95
CA VAL A 53 -0.34 -0.94 0.96
C VAL A 53 0.58 -0.68 -0.25
N GLY A 54 1.37 0.39 -0.23
CA GLY A 54 2.24 0.81 -1.34
C GLY A 54 1.62 1.93 -2.17
N ASP A 55 2.22 2.22 -3.32
CA ASP A 55 1.76 3.22 -4.28
C ASP A 55 1.55 4.58 -3.61
N LEU A 56 2.63 5.06 -2.99
CA LEU A 56 2.69 6.38 -2.39
C LEU A 56 2.93 7.46 -3.44
N THR A 57 3.63 7.13 -4.52
CA THR A 57 4.00 8.07 -5.58
C THR A 57 3.13 7.95 -6.83
N ASP A 58 3.41 8.86 -7.76
CA ASP A 58 2.81 8.99 -9.07
C ASP A 58 1.35 9.45 -9.03
N ARG A 59 0.83 9.87 -10.20
CA ARG A 59 -0.51 10.43 -10.46
C ARG A 59 -0.79 11.78 -9.78
N GLY A 60 -0.69 11.85 -8.45
CA GLY A 60 -0.92 13.08 -7.68
C GLY A 60 0.29 14.01 -7.64
N ASN A 61 0.05 15.21 -7.09
CA ASN A 61 0.99 16.33 -7.18
C ASN A 61 2.14 16.29 -6.16
N ASP A 62 1.98 15.55 -5.06
CA ASP A 62 2.89 15.61 -3.90
C ASP A 62 3.66 14.28 -3.69
N SER A 63 3.99 13.60 -4.79
CA SER A 63 4.68 12.30 -4.79
C SER A 63 5.96 12.29 -3.95
N TRP A 64 6.77 13.36 -4.00
CA TRP A 64 7.98 13.46 -3.20
C TRP A 64 7.66 13.48 -1.69
N GLN A 65 6.67 14.26 -1.26
CA GLN A 65 6.24 14.35 0.13
C GLN A 65 5.71 12.99 0.61
N CYS A 66 4.86 12.33 -0.18
CA CYS A 66 4.35 11.00 0.13
C CYS A 66 5.48 9.97 0.27
N LEU A 67 6.44 9.94 -0.66
CA LEU A 67 7.59 9.02 -0.58
C LEU A 67 8.40 9.23 0.72
N THR A 68 8.62 10.49 1.09
CA THR A 68 9.45 10.81 2.27
C THR A 68 8.79 10.42 3.61
N LEU A 69 7.48 10.20 3.65
CA LEU A 69 6.79 9.67 4.83
C LEU A 69 7.34 8.31 5.27
N ALA A 70 7.86 7.50 4.34
CA ALA A 70 8.49 6.21 4.68
C ALA A 70 9.68 6.33 5.64
N ARG A 71 10.24 7.54 5.84
CA ARG A 71 11.31 7.81 6.81
C ARG A 71 10.80 8.11 8.22
N GLU A 72 9.50 8.34 8.37
CA GLU A 72 8.87 8.59 9.65
C GLU A 72 8.75 7.28 10.45
N LYS A 73 9.02 7.35 11.76
CA LYS A 73 9.01 6.14 12.62
C LYS A 73 7.63 5.48 12.75
N TRP A 74 6.57 6.23 12.46
CA TRP A 74 5.19 5.78 12.57
C TRP A 74 4.61 5.28 11.24
N PHE A 75 5.37 5.30 10.14
CA PHE A 75 4.87 4.99 8.80
C PHE A 75 5.61 3.80 8.17
N TYR A 76 4.86 2.77 7.77
CA TYR A 76 5.39 1.48 7.32
C TYR A 76 4.76 1.07 5.98
N PRO A 77 5.40 1.35 4.84
CA PRO A 77 4.88 0.95 3.54
C PRO A 77 5.37 -0.44 3.12
N VAL A 78 4.50 -1.17 2.42
CA VAL A 78 4.96 -2.24 1.50
C VAL A 78 5.26 -1.65 0.13
N LEU A 79 6.04 -2.37 -0.68
CA LEU A 79 6.39 -1.94 -2.03
C LEU A 79 5.17 -2.00 -2.96
N GLY A 80 4.79 -0.84 -3.51
CA GLY A 80 3.85 -0.75 -4.62
C GLY A 80 4.50 -0.97 -5.99
N ASN A 81 3.69 -1.21 -7.02
CA ASN A 81 4.24 -1.32 -8.37
C ASN A 81 4.79 0.02 -8.87
N HIS A 82 4.28 1.15 -8.40
CA HIS A 82 4.79 2.48 -8.76
C HIS A 82 6.18 2.75 -8.15
N GLU A 83 6.41 2.40 -6.88
CA GLU A 83 7.77 2.47 -6.30
C GLU A 83 8.75 1.49 -6.98
N SER A 84 8.25 0.43 -7.60
CA SER A 84 9.09 -0.51 -8.34
C SER A 84 9.75 0.14 -9.57
N PHE A 85 9.14 1.17 -10.17
CA PHE A 85 9.74 1.91 -11.29
C PHE A 85 11.02 2.64 -10.88
N ILE A 86 11.03 3.21 -9.66
CA ILE A 86 12.19 3.88 -9.05
C ILE A 86 13.36 2.90 -8.90
N LEU A 87 13.08 1.69 -8.40
CA LEU A 87 14.10 0.66 -8.15
C LEU A 87 14.63 0.02 -9.43
N GLN A 88 13.76 -0.22 -10.40
CA GLN A 88 14.12 -0.82 -11.68
C GLN A 88 14.77 0.19 -12.64
N ARG A 89 14.93 1.44 -12.20
CA ARG A 89 15.55 2.54 -12.94
C ARG A 89 14.93 2.72 -14.32
N TYR A 90 13.61 2.87 -14.34
CA TYR A 90 12.87 3.11 -15.58
C TYR A 90 13.36 4.40 -16.27
N ASP A 91 13.90 5.35 -15.51
CA ASP A 91 14.51 6.59 -15.99
C ASP A 91 15.81 6.40 -16.82
N GLU A 92 16.47 5.25 -16.74
CA GLU A 92 17.71 4.97 -17.50
C GLU A 92 17.45 4.41 -18.91
N SER A 93 16.18 4.23 -19.30
CA SER A 93 15.79 3.64 -20.58
C SER A 93 14.62 4.42 -21.18
N PRO A 94 14.74 5.01 -22.38
CA PRO A 94 13.70 5.86 -22.96
C PRO A 94 12.31 5.20 -23.05
N ASP A 95 12.25 3.93 -23.45
CA ASP A 95 10.98 3.20 -23.57
C ASP A 95 10.33 2.95 -22.21
N ARG A 96 11.13 2.55 -21.21
CA ARG A 96 10.66 2.32 -19.83
C ARG A 96 10.27 3.65 -19.17
N GLN A 97 11.05 4.71 -19.36
CA GLN A 97 10.72 6.03 -18.88
C GLN A 97 9.39 6.50 -19.46
N SER A 98 9.19 6.34 -20.77
CA SER A 98 7.92 6.69 -21.42
C SER A 98 6.74 5.91 -20.82
N ASN A 99 6.92 4.62 -20.53
CA ASN A 99 5.92 3.82 -19.83
C ASN A 99 5.62 4.32 -18.41
N TRP A 100 6.65 4.72 -17.65
CA TRP A 100 6.46 5.29 -16.32
C TRP A 100 5.72 6.64 -16.37
N LEU A 101 6.07 7.52 -17.32
CA LEU A 101 5.36 8.79 -17.51
C LEU A 101 3.88 8.57 -17.81
N LEU A 102 3.53 7.59 -18.66
CA LEU A 102 2.12 7.21 -18.89
C LEU A 102 1.38 6.72 -17.64
N ASN A 103 2.10 6.34 -16.59
CA ASN A 103 1.57 5.93 -15.29
C ASN A 103 1.72 7.02 -14.21
N GLY A 104 1.99 8.28 -14.59
CA GLY A 104 2.03 9.40 -13.63
C GLY A 104 3.42 9.70 -13.05
N GLY A 105 4.49 9.21 -13.69
CA GLY A 105 5.88 9.40 -13.24
C GLY A 105 6.47 10.79 -13.49
N GLU A 106 5.71 11.79 -13.94
CA GLU A 106 6.21 13.11 -14.34
C GLU A 106 6.97 13.85 -13.23
N TRP A 107 6.56 13.65 -11.99
CA TRP A 107 7.20 14.25 -10.81
C TRP A 107 8.70 13.89 -10.71
N TRP A 108 9.09 12.71 -11.20
CA TRP A 108 10.47 12.23 -11.18
C TRP A 108 11.42 13.15 -11.97
N LEU A 109 10.93 13.73 -13.06
CA LEU A 109 11.70 14.63 -13.93
C LEU A 109 12.01 15.97 -13.27
N GLN A 110 11.26 16.33 -12.23
CA GLN A 110 11.44 17.57 -11.48
C GLN A 110 12.48 17.42 -10.36
N LEU A 111 12.90 16.20 -10.05
CA LEU A 111 13.88 15.93 -9.01
C LEU A 111 15.31 16.19 -9.51
N SER A 112 16.13 16.77 -8.64
CA SER A 112 17.59 16.78 -8.84
C SER A 112 18.17 15.34 -8.77
N PRO A 113 19.35 15.09 -9.37
CA PRO A 113 20.01 13.79 -9.25
C PRO A 113 20.22 13.31 -7.80
N ALA A 114 20.45 14.24 -6.87
CA ALA A 114 20.58 13.94 -5.45
C ALA A 114 19.25 13.46 -4.83
N GLN A 115 18.13 14.11 -5.20
CA GLN A 115 16.79 13.68 -4.76
C GLN A 115 16.41 12.33 -5.37
N GLN A 116 16.73 12.07 -6.64
CA GLN A 116 16.51 10.75 -7.26
C GLN A 116 17.33 9.64 -6.58
N ALA A 117 18.58 9.93 -6.20
CA ALA A 117 19.39 8.99 -5.42
C ALA A 117 18.79 8.74 -4.03
N LEU A 118 18.34 9.80 -3.34
CA LEU A 118 17.66 9.70 -2.05
C LEU A 118 16.33 8.92 -2.15
N ALA A 119 15.53 9.13 -3.20
CA ALA A 119 14.31 8.38 -3.44
C ALA A 119 14.58 6.87 -3.51
N ARG A 120 15.59 6.46 -4.29
CA ARG A 120 16.01 5.05 -4.37
C ARG A 120 16.47 4.50 -3.02
N GLU A 121 17.23 5.29 -2.25
CA GLU A 121 17.70 4.90 -0.92
C GLU A 121 16.55 4.75 0.09
N ILE A 122 15.56 5.64 0.05
CA ILE A 122 14.33 5.53 0.85
C ILE A 122 13.61 4.23 0.53
N VAL A 123 13.38 3.92 -0.76
CA VAL A 123 12.66 2.69 -1.12
C VAL A 123 13.43 1.46 -0.65
N VAL A 124 14.75 1.37 -0.93
CA VAL A 124 15.57 0.22 -0.52
C VAL A 124 15.62 0.02 1.00
N SER A 125 15.69 1.11 1.78
CA SER A 125 15.87 1.02 3.24
C SER A 125 14.55 0.86 4.00
N GLN A 126 13.47 1.48 3.52
CA GLN A 126 12.23 1.59 4.29
C GLN A 126 11.16 0.57 3.89
N TYR A 127 11.24 -0.05 2.70
CA TYR A 127 10.15 -0.90 2.18
C TYR A 127 10.45 -2.40 2.28
N SER A 128 9.39 -3.21 2.29
CA SER A 128 9.42 -4.66 2.07
C SER A 128 8.30 -5.07 1.15
N LEU A 129 8.36 -6.26 0.55
CA LEU A 129 7.23 -6.75 -0.25
C LEU A 129 5.99 -7.05 0.60
N THR A 130 6.19 -7.53 1.83
CA THR A 130 5.09 -7.88 2.74
C THR A 130 5.41 -7.51 4.19
N LEU A 131 4.37 -7.27 4.99
CA LEU A 131 4.47 -7.04 6.43
C LEU A 131 3.51 -7.95 7.19
N SER A 132 3.96 -8.54 8.30
CA SER A 132 3.05 -9.06 9.34
C SER A 132 2.94 -8.05 10.47
N VAL A 133 1.74 -7.72 10.88
CA VAL A 133 1.47 -6.80 12.01
C VAL A 133 0.65 -7.54 13.05
N ALA A 134 1.17 -7.67 14.26
CA ALA A 134 0.39 -8.18 15.37
C ALA A 134 -0.58 -7.09 15.87
N VAL A 135 -1.89 -7.34 15.82
CA VAL A 135 -2.94 -6.42 16.29
C VAL A 135 -3.84 -7.17 17.28
N GLY A 136 -3.66 -6.88 18.57
CA GLY A 136 -4.32 -7.65 19.63
C GLY A 136 -3.91 -9.13 19.57
N ASN A 137 -4.89 -10.03 19.40
CA ASN A 137 -4.67 -11.47 19.22
C ASN A 137 -4.63 -11.90 17.74
N LYS A 138 -4.66 -10.96 16.80
CA LYS A 138 -4.70 -11.21 15.35
C LYS A 138 -3.33 -10.93 14.71
N THR A 139 -3.07 -11.63 13.61
CA THR A 139 -1.99 -11.33 12.68
C THR A 139 -2.58 -10.75 11.40
N ILE A 140 -2.22 -9.51 11.10
CA ILE A 140 -2.63 -8.80 9.88
C ILE A 140 -1.46 -8.76 8.91
N GLY A 141 -1.63 -9.39 7.75
CA GLY A 141 -0.73 -9.28 6.61
C GLY A 141 -0.96 -7.99 5.84
N VAL A 142 0.10 -7.42 5.28
CA VAL A 142 0.03 -6.31 4.32
C VAL A 142 0.82 -6.70 3.09
N LEU A 143 0.21 -6.49 1.93
CA LEU A 143 0.75 -6.74 0.60
C LEU A 143 0.18 -5.69 -0.35
N HIS A 144 0.88 -5.37 -1.42
CA HIS A 144 0.35 -4.43 -2.40
C HIS A 144 -0.79 -5.02 -3.25
N ALA A 145 -0.55 -6.08 -4.02
CA ALA A 145 -1.53 -6.57 -4.99
C ALA A 145 -2.07 -7.97 -4.66
N GLU A 146 -1.40 -9.04 -5.11
CA GLU A 146 -1.95 -10.40 -5.10
C GLU A 146 -1.00 -11.41 -4.44
N TYR A 147 -1.52 -12.17 -3.46
CA TYR A 147 -0.69 -13.11 -2.71
C TYR A 147 -0.67 -14.49 -3.36
N PRO A 148 0.48 -14.99 -3.83
CA PRO A 148 0.52 -16.18 -4.67
C PRO A 148 0.60 -17.51 -3.89
N TYR A 149 0.76 -17.47 -2.56
CA TYR A 149 0.94 -18.65 -1.72
C TYR A 149 -0.29 -18.98 -0.87
N PHE A 150 -0.31 -20.19 -0.30
CA PHE A 150 -1.36 -20.65 0.61
C PHE A 150 -1.09 -20.28 2.07
N ASN A 151 0.17 -20.17 2.48
CA ASN A 151 0.56 -19.98 3.88
C ASN A 151 1.26 -18.63 4.05
N TRP A 152 0.84 -17.86 5.04
CA TRP A 152 1.52 -16.64 5.46
C TRP A 152 2.54 -16.92 6.57
N PRO A 153 3.65 -16.16 6.68
CA PRO A 153 4.18 -15.21 5.70
C PRO A 153 4.89 -15.90 4.52
N PRO A 154 5.19 -15.19 3.41
CA PRO A 154 5.93 -15.78 2.30
C PRO A 154 7.35 -16.14 2.74
N GLN A 155 7.83 -17.32 2.30
CA GLN A 155 9.17 -17.82 2.62
C GLN A 155 10.16 -17.42 1.52
N ALA A 156 11.35 -16.93 1.92
CA ALA A 156 12.35 -16.34 1.02
C ALA A 156 12.89 -17.27 -0.07
N GLU A 157 12.80 -18.58 0.14
CA GLU A 157 13.24 -19.61 -0.79
C GLU A 157 12.34 -19.72 -2.04
N PHE A 158 11.17 -19.07 -2.05
CA PHE A 158 10.11 -19.35 -3.02
C PHE A 158 9.67 -18.16 -3.87
N ILE A 159 10.45 -17.08 -3.99
CA ILE A 159 10.06 -15.92 -4.81
C ILE A 159 10.95 -15.74 -6.04
N ASP A 160 10.40 -16.10 -7.20
CA ASP A 160 10.96 -15.75 -8.51
C ASP A 160 10.37 -14.41 -9.02
N GLU A 161 10.76 -14.02 -10.25
CA GLU A 161 10.30 -12.79 -10.88
C GLU A 161 8.80 -12.82 -11.20
N GLU A 162 8.23 -13.98 -11.55
CA GLU A 162 6.81 -14.12 -11.88
C GLU A 162 5.93 -13.93 -10.65
N LEU A 163 6.30 -14.59 -9.54
CA LEU A 163 5.60 -14.48 -8.27
C LEU A 163 5.71 -13.07 -7.70
N ARG A 164 6.88 -12.43 -7.82
CA ARG A 164 7.06 -11.02 -7.46
C ARG A 164 6.22 -10.09 -8.33
N HIS A 165 6.19 -10.34 -9.63
CA HIS A 165 5.33 -9.58 -10.54
C HIS A 165 3.87 -9.72 -10.13
N ARG A 166 3.41 -10.93 -9.79
CA ARG A 166 2.04 -11.14 -9.28
C ARG A 166 1.78 -10.38 -7.97
N MET A 167 2.72 -10.36 -7.03
CA MET A 167 2.61 -9.59 -5.78
C MET A 167 2.52 -8.08 -5.96
N LEU A 168 3.01 -7.55 -7.08
CA LEU A 168 2.96 -6.11 -7.39
C LEU A 168 1.87 -5.75 -8.40
N TRP A 169 1.53 -6.64 -9.33
CA TRP A 169 0.70 -6.30 -10.49
C TRP A 169 -0.56 -7.16 -10.62
N GLY A 170 -0.66 -8.27 -9.88
CA GLY A 170 -1.77 -9.21 -9.97
C GLY A 170 -3.11 -8.58 -9.55
N ARG A 171 -4.17 -8.94 -10.27
CA ARG A 171 -5.54 -8.47 -10.00
C ARG A 171 -6.55 -9.61 -10.00
N ASP A 172 -6.09 -10.84 -10.17
CA ASP A 172 -6.96 -11.98 -10.35
C ASP A 172 -7.72 -12.27 -9.05
N ASP A 173 -7.13 -12.09 -7.88
CA ASP A 173 -7.81 -12.24 -6.59
C ASP A 173 -9.11 -11.43 -6.45
N ILE A 174 -9.13 -10.22 -7.01
CA ILE A 174 -10.28 -9.30 -6.89
C ILE A 174 -11.18 -9.32 -8.13
N LEU A 175 -10.62 -9.49 -9.34
CA LEU A 175 -11.35 -9.44 -10.60
C LEU A 175 -11.87 -10.80 -11.07
N ARG A 176 -11.22 -11.89 -10.68
CA ARG A 176 -11.60 -13.26 -11.02
C ARG A 176 -11.93 -13.96 -9.70
N SER A 177 -12.91 -14.87 -9.67
CA SER A 177 -13.29 -15.55 -8.41
C SER A 177 -12.24 -16.57 -7.94
N SER A 178 -10.95 -16.25 -8.04
CA SER A 178 -9.77 -17.06 -7.77
C SER A 178 -9.12 -16.78 -6.41
N ALA A 179 -9.62 -15.80 -5.64
CA ALA A 179 -9.12 -15.56 -4.29
C ALA A 179 -9.19 -16.81 -3.41
N GLN A 180 -8.01 -17.25 -2.98
CA GLN A 180 -7.84 -18.33 -2.01
C GLN A 180 -7.82 -17.80 -0.57
N LEU A 181 -8.23 -18.65 0.37
CA LEU A 181 -8.01 -18.40 1.79
C LEU A 181 -6.52 -18.61 2.08
N ILE A 182 -5.94 -17.72 2.88
CA ILE A 182 -4.52 -17.78 3.27
C ILE A 182 -4.43 -18.27 4.72
N ASP A 183 -3.69 -19.35 4.94
CA ASP A 183 -3.46 -19.92 6.26
C ASP A 183 -2.44 -19.10 7.07
N ASN A 184 -2.51 -19.22 8.41
CA ASN A 184 -1.61 -18.57 9.38
C ASN A 184 -1.66 -17.03 9.39
N VAL A 185 -2.75 -16.43 8.90
CA VAL A 185 -3.02 -14.99 8.97
C VAL A 185 -4.53 -14.75 9.07
N ASP A 186 -4.93 -13.79 9.89
CA ASP A 186 -6.35 -13.46 10.06
C ASP A 186 -6.88 -12.68 8.86
N PHE A 187 -6.14 -11.65 8.41
CA PHE A 187 -6.46 -10.87 7.23
C PHE A 187 -5.21 -10.43 6.47
N VAL A 188 -5.30 -10.30 5.14
CA VAL A 188 -4.28 -9.65 4.30
C VAL A 188 -4.86 -8.40 3.65
N VAL A 189 -4.35 -7.24 4.03
CA VAL A 189 -4.78 -5.94 3.50
C VAL A 189 -4.02 -5.64 2.21
N CYS A 190 -4.76 -5.29 1.16
CA CYS A 190 -4.28 -5.09 -0.21
C CYS A 190 -4.76 -3.77 -0.83
N GLY A 191 -3.99 -3.26 -1.78
CA GLY A 191 -4.26 -2.06 -2.59
C GLY A 191 -4.40 -2.37 -4.09
N HIS A 192 -3.75 -1.56 -4.94
CA HIS A 192 -3.46 -1.74 -6.38
C HIS A 192 -4.64 -1.72 -7.36
N THR A 193 -5.76 -2.32 -6.97
CA THR A 193 -6.96 -2.37 -7.81
C THR A 193 -7.97 -1.39 -7.25
N PRO A 194 -8.19 -0.23 -7.91
CA PRO A 194 -9.13 0.74 -7.40
C PRO A 194 -10.56 0.21 -7.43
N LEU A 195 -11.29 0.46 -6.35
CA LEU A 195 -12.67 0.04 -6.15
C LEU A 195 -13.56 1.23 -5.74
N ASP A 196 -14.85 1.10 -6.01
CA ASP A 196 -15.89 2.02 -5.56
C ASP A 196 -16.10 2.00 -4.03
N CYS A 197 -15.80 0.86 -3.41
CA CYS A 197 -15.75 0.68 -1.97
C CYS A 197 -14.80 -0.46 -1.59
N PRO A 198 -14.33 -0.51 -0.32
CA PRO A 198 -13.52 -1.63 0.16
C PRO A 198 -14.24 -2.97 0.03
N LYS A 199 -13.50 -4.03 -0.35
CA LYS A 199 -14.07 -5.37 -0.60
C LYS A 199 -13.28 -6.45 0.11
N ILE A 200 -14.00 -7.43 0.66
CA ILE A 200 -13.41 -8.66 1.17
C ILE A 200 -13.56 -9.80 0.16
N ARG A 201 -12.49 -10.57 -0.02
CA ARG A 201 -12.48 -11.87 -0.71
C ARG A 201 -11.72 -12.87 0.14
N LYS A 202 -12.41 -13.88 0.66
CA LYS A 202 -11.85 -14.80 1.68
C LYS A 202 -11.34 -13.97 2.87
N ASN A 203 -10.06 -14.09 3.24
CA ASN A 203 -9.42 -13.26 4.25
C ASN A 203 -8.56 -12.13 3.66
N LYS A 204 -8.81 -11.72 2.41
CA LYS A 204 -8.13 -10.58 1.79
C LYS A 204 -9.06 -9.37 1.80
N LEU A 205 -8.55 -8.24 2.29
CA LEU A 205 -9.27 -6.97 2.38
C LEU A 205 -8.64 -5.95 1.42
N PHE A 206 -9.37 -5.61 0.36
CA PHE A 206 -8.95 -4.64 -0.65
C PHE A 206 -9.46 -3.25 -0.27
N ILE A 207 -8.55 -2.29 -0.10
CA ILE A 207 -8.86 -0.94 0.42
C ILE A 207 -8.39 0.19 -0.51
N ASP A 208 -7.93 -0.12 -1.72
CA ASP A 208 -7.73 0.92 -2.74
C ASP A 208 -9.09 1.44 -3.22
N THR A 209 -9.39 2.68 -2.84
CA THR A 209 -10.59 3.41 -3.27
C THR A 209 -10.29 4.57 -4.21
N GLY A 210 -9.11 4.57 -4.84
CA GLY A 210 -8.74 5.48 -5.93
C GLY A 210 -8.20 6.84 -5.51
N SER A 211 -7.53 6.99 -4.37
CA SER A 211 -6.80 8.23 -4.07
C SER A 211 -5.86 8.60 -5.23
N GLY A 212 -5.75 9.88 -5.57
CA GLY A 212 -4.93 10.35 -6.70
C GLY A 212 -5.50 10.04 -8.10
N TYR A 213 -6.69 9.44 -8.21
CA TYR A 213 -7.39 9.30 -9.49
C TYR A 213 -8.40 10.42 -9.72
N GLU A 214 -8.57 10.78 -10.99
CA GLU A 214 -9.72 11.55 -11.44
C GLU A 214 -10.98 10.67 -11.45
N PRO A 215 -12.16 11.21 -11.07
CA PRO A 215 -13.43 10.52 -11.16
C PRO A 215 -13.68 9.93 -12.56
N ASN A 216 -14.13 8.68 -12.62
CA ASN A 216 -14.43 7.98 -13.87
C ASN A 216 -15.55 6.94 -13.69
N ASN A 217 -15.92 6.22 -14.75
CA ASN A 217 -17.03 5.26 -14.72
C ASN A 217 -16.83 4.09 -13.74
N PHE A 218 -15.59 3.75 -13.39
CA PHE A 218 -15.27 2.65 -12.47
C PHE A 218 -15.08 3.16 -11.04
N ILE A 219 -14.52 4.37 -10.89
CA ILE A 219 -14.29 5.03 -9.60
C ILE A 219 -14.94 6.42 -9.68
N PRO A 220 -16.27 6.52 -9.51
CA PRO A 220 -16.97 7.80 -9.67
C PRO A 220 -16.72 8.79 -8.52
N ASP A 221 -16.22 8.29 -7.38
CA ASP A 221 -15.97 9.08 -6.17
C ASP A 221 -14.68 8.57 -5.52
N PRO A 222 -13.51 8.95 -6.07
CA PRO A 222 -12.22 8.49 -5.61
C PRO A 222 -11.91 8.98 -4.19
N ARG A 223 -11.36 8.08 -3.36
CA ARG A 223 -11.17 8.28 -1.91
C ARG A 223 -9.89 7.61 -1.42
N LEU A 224 -9.40 8.06 -0.28
CA LEU A 224 -8.41 7.34 0.52
C LEU A 224 -9.09 6.58 1.66
N SER A 225 -8.92 5.27 1.71
CA SER A 225 -9.44 4.44 2.80
C SER A 225 -8.42 4.27 3.92
N VAL A 226 -8.91 4.39 5.15
CA VAL A 226 -8.20 4.10 6.40
C VAL A 226 -8.96 3.00 7.13
N CYS A 227 -8.28 1.92 7.45
CA CYS A 227 -8.82 0.71 8.08
C CYS A 227 -8.20 0.50 9.47
N GLU A 228 -9.01 0.13 10.45
CA GLU A 228 -8.61 -0.20 11.81
C GLU A 228 -9.22 -1.56 12.20
N PHE A 229 -8.41 -2.44 12.79
CA PHE A 229 -8.85 -3.76 13.26
C PHE A 229 -9.16 -3.72 14.75
N HIS A 230 -10.40 -4.02 15.09
CA HIS A 230 -10.90 -4.15 16.45
C HIS A 230 -11.06 -5.63 16.83
N PRO A 231 -11.27 -5.98 18.12
CA PRO A 231 -11.41 -7.37 18.53
C PRO A 231 -12.49 -8.15 17.76
N ASN A 232 -13.64 -7.51 17.50
CA ASN A 232 -14.83 -8.13 16.90
C ASN A 232 -15.31 -7.42 15.62
N ALA A 233 -14.56 -6.46 15.10
CA ALA A 233 -14.97 -5.69 13.92
C ALA A 233 -13.77 -5.17 13.14
N ILE A 234 -13.99 -4.85 11.88
CA ILE A 234 -13.08 -4.05 11.06
C ILE A 234 -13.80 -2.75 10.74
N GLU A 235 -13.22 -1.62 11.15
CA GLU A 235 -13.72 -0.29 10.82
C GLU A 235 -12.96 0.25 9.62
N ILE A 236 -13.66 0.69 8.59
CA ILE A 236 -13.07 1.31 7.41
C ILE A 236 -13.73 2.65 7.14
N ARG A 237 -12.91 3.70 7.08
CA ARG A 237 -13.32 5.08 6.82
C ARG A 237 -12.65 5.56 5.53
N SER A 238 -13.45 5.93 4.54
CA SER A 238 -12.98 6.38 3.23
C SER A 238 -13.26 7.87 3.04
N PHE A 239 -12.20 8.64 2.80
CA PHE A 239 -12.24 10.11 2.79
C PHE A 239 -12.04 10.65 1.39
N ASN A 240 -12.77 11.70 1.06
CA ASN A 240 -12.33 12.73 0.12
C ASN A 240 -12.17 14.05 0.90
N LEU A 241 -11.88 15.18 0.25
CA LEU A 241 -11.70 16.46 0.95
C LEU A 241 -13.02 17.11 1.44
N HIS A 242 -14.17 16.54 1.10
CA HIS A 242 -15.49 17.12 1.34
C HIS A 242 -16.29 16.35 2.39
N ASP A 243 -16.14 15.03 2.45
CA ASP A 243 -16.90 14.16 3.35
C ASP A 243 -16.17 12.84 3.66
N GLU A 244 -16.86 11.98 4.41
CA GLU A 244 -16.39 10.70 4.90
C GLU A 244 -17.48 9.63 4.67
N LYS A 245 -17.07 8.44 4.23
CA LYS A 245 -17.89 7.22 4.22
C LYS A 245 -17.37 6.24 5.26
N ARG A 246 -18.28 5.63 6.04
CA ARG A 246 -17.95 4.61 7.05
C ARG A 246 -18.52 3.26 6.64
N THR A 247 -17.71 2.23 6.80
CA THR A 247 -18.10 0.82 6.68
C THR A 247 -17.58 0.09 7.91
N GLU A 248 -18.44 -0.68 8.56
CA GLU A 248 -18.06 -1.56 9.67
C GLU A 248 -18.39 -3.00 9.27
N ILE A 249 -17.45 -3.91 9.51
CA ILE A 249 -17.57 -5.32 9.19
C ILE A 249 -17.46 -6.11 10.49
N GLU A 250 -18.57 -6.67 10.94
CA GLU A 250 -18.59 -7.53 12.13
C GLU A 250 -17.84 -8.84 11.86
N LEU A 251 -16.98 -9.23 12.81
CA LEU A 251 -16.26 -10.50 12.78
C LEU A 251 -17.02 -11.49 13.66
N VAL A 252 -17.51 -12.56 13.04
CA VAL A 252 -18.25 -13.67 13.70
C VAL A 252 -17.27 -14.74 14.18
#